data_AF-A0A968WTX9-F1
#
_entry.id   AF-A0A968WTX9-F1
#
_cell.length_a   1.000
_cell.length_b   1.000
_cell.length_c   1.000
_cell.angle_alpha   90.00
_cell.angle_beta   90.00
_cell.angle_gamma   90.00
#
_symmetry.space_group_name_H-M   'P 1'
#
loop_
_entity.id
_entity.type
_entity.pdbx_description
1 polymer ?
#
loop_
_entity_poly.entity_id
_entity_poly.type
_entity_poly.pdbx_seq_one_letter_code
_entity_poly.pdbx_strand_id
1 'polypeptide(L)' 'MSLQNVIMIERVARALAASSGSADWAAYTSSARAAVLAMREPTTDMLEAATPGLLDYGYLPEEWRAMIDHVVDEKLN' A
#
# COMPACT_ATOMS: atom_id res chain seq x y z
N MET A 1 -23.68 2.21 -9.99
CA MET A 1 -22.44 2.76 -10.55
C MET A 1 -21.30 2.11 -9.78
N SER A 2 -20.70 1.06 -10.35
CA SER A 2 -19.68 0.26 -9.68
C SER A 2 -18.42 1.11 -9.56
N LEU A 3 -17.99 1.40 -8.32
CA LEU A 3 -16.69 2.01 -8.06
C LEU A 3 -15.64 1.03 -8.60
N GLN A 4 -15.06 1.39 -9.73
CA GLN A 4 -13.91 0.72 -10.33
C GLN A 4 -12.89 0.42 -9.23
N ASN A 5 -12.32 -0.78 -9.23
CA ASN A 5 -11.16 -1.12 -8.40
C ASN A 5 -10.07 -0.06 -8.63
N VAL A 6 -10.02 0.95 -7.77
CA VAL A 6 -8.96 1.97 -7.83
C VAL A 6 -7.72 1.31 -7.25
N ILE A 7 -6.76 1.03 -8.12
CA ILE A 7 -5.50 0.38 -7.78
C ILE A 7 -4.81 1.18 -6.68
N MET A 8 -4.30 0.50 -5.66
CA MET A 8 -3.77 1.16 -4.48
C MET A 8 -2.60 2.11 -4.82
N ILE A 9 -1.78 1.76 -5.82
CA ILE A 9 -0.69 2.62 -6.33
C ILE A 9 -1.22 3.97 -6.82
N GLU A 10 -2.34 4.00 -7.54
CA GLU A 10 -2.96 5.25 -7.99
C GLU A 10 -3.42 6.11 -6.81
N ARG A 11 -4.02 5.49 -5.79
CA ARG A 11 -4.47 6.21 -4.58
C ARG A 11 -3.29 6.86 -3.86
N VAL A 12 -2.17 6.14 -3.71
CA VAL A 12 -0.95 6.70 -3.12
C VAL A 12 -0.37 7.79 -4.01
N ALA A 13 -0.31 7.60 -5.33
CA ALA A 13 0.20 8.60 -6.26
C ALA A 13 -0.60 9.90 -6.21
N ARG A 14 -1.94 9.81 -6.14
CA ARG A 14 -2.82 10.97 -5.93
C ARG A 14 -2.57 11.67 -4.60
N ALA A 15 -2.36 10.92 -3.53
CA ALA A 15 -2.03 11.49 -2.22
C ALA A 15 -0.67 12.23 -2.24
N LEU A 16 0.34 11.64 -2.87
CA LEU A 16 1.66 12.28 -3.04
C LEU A 16 1.57 13.55 -3.87
N ALA A 17 0.83 13.52 -4.98
CA ALA A 17 0.63 14.69 -5.82
C ALA A 17 -0.08 15.82 -5.08
N ALA A 18 -1.17 15.51 -4.36
CA ALA A 18 -1.89 16.47 -3.53
C ALA A 18 -1.00 17.08 -2.44
N SER A 19 -0.19 16.27 -1.75
CA SER A 19 0.77 16.76 -0.73
C SER A 19 1.85 17.68 -1.31
N SER A 20 2.17 17.50 -2.58
CA SER A 20 3.16 18.29 -3.32
C SER A 20 2.56 19.49 -4.06
N GLY A 21 1.24 19.72 -3.94
CA GLY A 21 0.52 20.76 -4.67
C GLY A 21 0.40 20.52 -6.19
N SER A 22 0.63 19.30 -6.66
CA SER A 22 0.50 18.90 -8.06
C SER A 22 -0.86 18.29 -8.36
N ALA A 23 -1.42 18.62 -9.51
CA ALA A 23 -2.61 17.95 -10.06
C ALA A 23 -2.27 16.72 -10.91
N ASP A 24 -1.02 16.61 -11.37
CA ASP A 24 -0.55 15.47 -12.16
C ASP A 24 -0.05 14.36 -11.24
N TRP A 25 -0.93 13.43 -10.92
CA TRP A 25 -0.61 12.26 -10.09
C TRP A 25 0.19 11.20 -10.84
N ALA A 26 0.09 11.14 -12.17
CA ALA A 26 0.73 10.10 -12.96
C ALA A 26 2.26 10.17 -12.83
N ALA A 27 2.80 11.40 -12.71
CA ALA A 27 4.22 11.64 -12.43
C ALA A 27 4.71 11.04 -11.10
N TYR A 28 3.82 10.79 -10.14
CA TYR A 28 4.16 10.24 -8.81
C TYR A 28 4.02 8.71 -8.73
N THR A 29 3.63 8.04 -9.81
CA THR A 29 3.39 6.60 -9.83
C THR A 29 4.59 5.77 -9.37
N SER A 30 5.80 6.11 -9.85
CA SER A 30 7.03 5.42 -9.44
C SER A 30 7.32 5.60 -7.95
N SER A 31 7.14 6.83 -7.44
CA SER A 31 7.30 7.15 -6.02
C SER A 31 6.26 6.43 -5.15
N ALA A 32 5.01 6.34 -5.62
CA ALA A 32 3.95 5.62 -4.95
C ALA A 32 4.25 4.12 -4.86
N ARG A 33 4.72 3.51 -5.95
CA ARG A 33 5.15 2.11 -5.96
C ARG A 33 6.31 1.85 -4.99
N ALA A 34 7.31 2.73 -4.96
CA ALA A 34 8.42 2.63 -4.03
C ALA A 34 7.96 2.78 -2.56
N ALA A 35 7.06 3.73 -2.28
CA ALA A 35 6.52 3.94 -0.94
C ALA A 35 5.72 2.72 -0.45
N VAL A 36 4.91 2.11 -1.32
CA VAL A 36 4.17 0.89 -0.97
C VAL A 36 5.12 -0.29 -0.75
N LEU A 37 6.12 -0.47 -1.61
CA LEU A 37 7.13 -1.52 -1.45
C LEU A 37 7.95 -1.35 -0.17
N ALA A 38 8.20 -0.11 0.28
CA ALA A 38 8.89 0.14 1.55
C ALA A 38 8.11 -0.38 2.77
N MET A 39 6.78 -0.56 2.66
CA MET A 39 5.94 -1.15 3.70
C MET A 39 5.91 -2.68 3.68
N ARG A 40 6.70 -3.32 2.79
CA ARG A 40 6.72 -4.78 2.64
C ARG A 40 7.11 -5.51 3.93
N GLU A 41 7.99 -4.92 4.73
CA GLU A 41 8.36 -5.45 6.05
C GLU A 41 7.58 -4.70 7.14
N PRO A 42 6.56 -5.33 7.76
CA PRO A 42 5.77 -4.68 8.80
C PRO A 42 6.57 -4.57 10.11
N THR A 43 6.38 -3.47 10.84
CA THR A 43 6.89 -3.34 12.21
C THR A 43 5.99 -4.08 13.20
N THR A 44 6.49 -4.37 14.40
CA THR A 44 5.68 -4.98 15.47
C THR A 44 4.43 -4.15 15.75
N ASP A 45 4.55 -2.83 15.86
CA ASP A 45 3.41 -1.94 16.10
C ASP A 45 2.34 -2.04 14.99
N MET A 46 2.75 -2.24 13.72
CA MET A 46 1.82 -2.43 12.60
C MET A 46 1.08 -3.78 12.71
N LEU A 47 1.79 -4.83 13.14
CA LEU A 47 1.20 -6.15 13.37
C LEU A 47 0.23 -6.12 14.56
N GLU A 48 0.60 -5.49 15.68
CA GLU A 48 -0.28 -5.29 16.84
C GLU A 48 -1.53 -4.49 16.46
N ALA A 49 -1.38 -3.43 15.67
CA ALA A 49 -2.50 -2.62 15.21
C ALA A 49 -3.45 -3.41 14.30
N ALA A 50 -2.92 -4.32 13.47
CA ALA A 50 -3.73 -5.18 12.61
C ALA A 50 -4.47 -6.28 13.40
N THR A 51 -3.86 -6.80 14.46
CA THR A 51 -4.43 -7.87 15.30
C THR A 51 -4.29 -7.57 16.80
N PRO A 52 -5.07 -6.62 17.33
CA PRO A 52 -4.94 -6.21 18.72
C PRO A 52 -5.34 -7.34 19.66
N GLY A 53 -4.43 -7.71 20.57
CA GLY A 53 -4.67 -8.73 21.61
C GLY A 53 -4.37 -10.17 21.20
N LEU A 54 -3.84 -10.42 19.99
CA LEU A 54 -3.23 -11.70 19.65
C LEU A 54 -1.81 -11.77 20.22
N LEU A 55 -1.52 -12.83 20.99
CA LEU A 55 -0.20 -13.09 21.58
C LEU A 55 0.80 -13.68 20.55
N ASP A 56 0.29 -14.18 19.43
CA ASP A 56 1.06 -14.77 18.33
C ASP A 56 0.50 -14.22 17.01
N TYR A 57 1.38 -13.68 16.18
CA TYR A 57 1.02 -13.15 14.85
C TYR A 57 0.83 -14.27 13.81
N GLY A 58 1.21 -15.52 14.12
CA GLY A 58 1.08 -16.65 13.20
C GLY A 58 1.69 -16.36 11.83
N TYR A 59 0.89 -16.50 10.77
CA TYR A 59 1.29 -16.24 9.38
C TYR A 59 1.13 -14.79 8.93
N LEU A 60 0.65 -13.89 9.80
CA LEU A 60 0.35 -12.50 9.45
C LEU A 60 1.52 -11.75 8.80
N PRO A 61 2.79 -11.90 9.25
CA PRO A 61 3.91 -11.24 8.57
C PRO A 61 4.11 -11.72 7.13
N GLU A 62 3.84 -12.99 6.84
CA GLU A 62 3.98 -13.57 5.50
C GLU A 62 2.80 -13.16 4.61
N GLU A 63 1.58 -13.18 5.14
CA GLU A 63 0.38 -12.70 4.48
C GLU A 63 0.48 -11.20 4.16
N TRP A 64 1.08 -10.42 5.07
CA TRP A 64 1.36 -9.01 4.85
C TRP A 64 2.28 -8.79 3.65
N ARG A 65 3.42 -9.51 3.59
CA ARG A 65 4.35 -9.43 2.46
C ARG A 65 3.65 -9.79 1.15
N ALA A 66 2.86 -10.87 1.15
CA ALA A 66 2.11 -11.31 -0.02
C ALA A 66 1.08 -10.25 -0.47
N MET A 67 0.40 -9.59 0.46
CA MET A 67 -0.51 -8.48 0.17
C MET A 67 0.21 -7.31 -0.49
N ILE A 68 1.36 -6.88 0.05
CA ILE A 68 2.15 -5.79 -0.52
C ILE A 68 2.68 -6.17 -1.90
N ASP A 69 3.22 -7.39 -2.05
CA ASP A 69 3.72 -7.89 -3.34
C ASP A 69 2.60 -7.93 -4.39
N HIS A 70 1.37 -8.34 -4.00
CA HIS A 70 0.19 -8.29 -4.88
C HIS A 70 -0.15 -6.86 -5.32
N VAL A 71 -0.23 -5.92 -4.37
CA VAL A 71 -0.53 -4.51 -4.67
C VAL A 71 0.51 -3.89 -5.60
N VAL A 72 1.79 -4.23 -5.43
CA VAL A 72 2.85 -3.75 -6.31
C VAL A 72 2.73 -4.37 -7.70
N ASP A 73 2.34 -5.64 -7.84
CA ASP A 73 2.20 -6.29 -9.14
C ASP A 73 0.94 -5.84 -9.92
N GLU A 74 -0.05 -5.25 -9.25
CA GLU A 74 -1.24 -4.71 -9.91
C GLU A 74 -0.86 -3.75 -11.05
N LYS A 75 -1.29 -4.09 -12.27
CA LYS A 75 -1.09 -3.26 -13.45
C LYS A 75 -2.08 -2.10 -13.40
N LEU A 76 -1.53 -0.88 -13.43
CA LEU A 76 -2.29 0.34 -13.72
C LEU A 76 -2.88 0.21 -15.13
N ASN A 77 -4.19 0.06 -15.21
CA ASN A 77 -4.96 0.03 -16.47
C ASN A 77 -5.22 1.43 -16.99
#